data_AF-A0A0D9PDZ8-F1
#
_entry.id   AF-A0A0D9PDZ8-F1
#
_cell.length_a   1.000
_cell.length_b   1.000
_cell.length_c   1.000
_cell.angle_alpha   90.00
_cell.angle_beta   90.00
_cell.angle_gamma   90.00
#
_symmetry.space_group_name_H-M   'P 1'
#
loop_
_entity.id
_entity.type
_entity.pdbx_description
1 polymer ?
#
loop_
_entity_poly.entity_id
_entity_poly.type
_entity_poly.pdbx_seq_one_letter_code
_entity_poly.pdbx_strand_id
1 'polypeptide(L)'
;MSASLAPECNEVKERYDTCFLKWYSEKYLRAAEKDNKECADLFQQYQKCLGVALKDRGIDKLLDDAREDNKENDTRLLTPKSKISRLNNETSHIERRDD
;
A
#
# COMPACT_ATOMS: atom_id res chain seq x y z
N MET A 1 6.94 -9.79 -18.21
CA MET A 1 6.18 -9.35 -17.03
C MET A 1 5.22 -10.45 -16.61
N SER A 2 4.82 -10.50 -15.34
CA SER A 2 3.85 -11.51 -14.88
C SER A 2 2.47 -11.23 -15.48
N ALA A 3 1.74 -12.29 -15.80
CA ALA A 3 0.35 -12.16 -16.20
C ALA A 3 -0.49 -11.63 -15.02
N SER A 4 -1.47 -10.79 -15.32
CA SER A 4 -2.53 -10.42 -14.38
C SER A 4 -3.46 -11.61 -14.15
N LEU A 5 -4.23 -11.54 -13.07
CA LEU A 5 -5.28 -12.50 -12.76
C LEU A 5 -6.33 -12.53 -13.89
N ALA A 6 -6.60 -11.39 -14.51
CA ALA A 6 -7.54 -11.22 -15.61
C ALA A 6 -6.77 -10.86 -16.90
N PRO A 7 -6.88 -11.65 -17.99
CA PRO A 7 -6.15 -11.38 -19.22
C PRO A 7 -6.46 -9.99 -19.83
N GLU A 8 -7.68 -9.50 -19.62
CA GLU A 8 -8.12 -8.15 -20.01
C GLU A 8 -7.40 -7.02 -19.25
N CYS A 9 -6.82 -7.30 -18.08
CA CYS A 9 -6.06 -6.34 -17.30
C CYS A 9 -4.55 -6.37 -17.60
N ASN A 10 -4.07 -7.27 -18.46
CA ASN A 10 -2.63 -7.45 -18.73
C ASN A 10 -1.98 -6.19 -19.30
N GLU A 11 -2.61 -5.53 -20.27
CA GLU A 11 -2.04 -4.34 -20.91
C GLU A 11 -1.88 -3.19 -19.92
N VAL A 12 -2.90 -2.94 -19.10
CA VAL A 12 -2.87 -1.87 -18.08
C VAL A 12 -1.87 -2.20 -16.98
N LYS A 13 -1.78 -3.49 -16.60
CA LYS A 13 -0.77 -3.99 -15.66
C LYS A 13 0.64 -3.72 -16.17
N GLU A 14 0.93 -4.04 -17.42
CA GLU A 14 2.27 -3.90 -18.00
C GLU A 14 2.74 -2.44 -17.99
N ARG A 15 1.83 -1.52 -18.35
CA ARG A 15 2.10 -0.07 -18.29
C ARG A 15 2.36 0.40 -16.86
N TYR A 16 1.54 -0.03 -15.91
CA TYR A 16 1.72 0.30 -14.50
C TYR A 16 3.03 -0.27 -13.94
N ASP A 17 3.31 -1.55 -14.14
CA ASP A 17 4.52 -2.23 -13.66
C ASP A 17 5.78 -1.57 -14.23
N THR A 18 5.76 -1.19 -15.51
CA THR A 18 6.89 -0.48 -16.15
C THR A 18 7.16 0.86 -15.46
N CYS A 19 6.11 1.65 -15.22
CA CYS A 19 6.23 2.93 -14.53
C CYS A 19 6.71 2.73 -13.08
N PHE A 20 6.09 1.79 -12.36
CA PHE A 20 6.42 1.50 -10.97
C PHE A 20 7.86 1.04 -10.79
N LEU A 21 8.36 0.13 -11.63
CA LEU A 21 9.74 -0.37 -11.52
C LEU A 21 10.77 0.72 -11.78
N LYS A 22 10.49 1.64 -12.72
CA LYS A 22 11.33 2.81 -12.97
C LYS A 22 11.35 3.73 -11.76
N TRP A 23 10.17 4.12 -11.26
CA TRP A 23 10.05 4.96 -10.06
C TRP A 23 10.72 4.31 -8.85
N TYR A 24 10.49 3.01 -8.64
CA TYR A 24 11.02 2.27 -7.51
C TYR A 24 12.55 2.28 -7.51
N SER A 25 13.17 2.01 -8.67
CA SER A 25 14.62 1.97 -8.82
C SER A 25 15.26 3.36 -8.77
N GLU A 26 14.62 4.36 -9.37
CA GLU A 26 15.22 5.68 -9.55
C GLU A 26 14.93 6.66 -8.40
N LYS A 27 13.74 6.56 -7.79
CA LYS A 27 13.23 7.53 -6.83
C LYS A 27 13.15 6.94 -5.43
N TYR A 28 12.46 5.80 -5.28
CA TYR A 28 12.20 5.21 -3.97
C TYR A 28 13.48 4.68 -3.32
N LEU A 29 14.22 3.81 -4.00
CA LEU A 29 15.47 3.23 -3.47
C LEU A 29 16.57 4.27 -3.25
N ARG A 30 16.53 5.39 -3.98
CA ARG A 30 17.48 6.52 -3.81
C ARG A 30 17.01 7.56 -2.80
N ALA A 31 15.91 7.29 -2.08
CA ALA A 31 15.30 8.19 -1.11
C ALA A 31 14.97 9.60 -1.66
N ALA A 32 14.76 9.74 -2.97
CA ALA A 32 14.46 11.02 -3.61
C ALA A 32 12.98 11.39 -3.43
N GLU A 33 12.08 10.45 -3.67
CA GLU A 33 10.63 10.66 -3.54
C GLU A 33 9.96 9.39 -3.02
N LYS A 34 9.09 9.54 -2.02
CA LYS A 34 8.33 8.43 -1.40
C LYS A 34 6.94 8.25 -1.99
N ASP A 35 6.41 9.28 -2.63
CA ASP A 35 5.09 9.24 -3.24
C ASP A 35 5.23 8.84 -4.71
N ASN A 36 4.55 7.77 -5.11
CA ASN A 36 4.49 7.32 -6.50
C ASN A 36 3.39 8.08 -7.28
N LYS A 37 3.48 9.42 -7.32
CA LYS A 37 2.44 10.24 -7.99
C LYS A 37 2.42 10.03 -9.50
N GLU A 38 3.58 9.75 -10.10
CA GLU A 38 3.70 9.61 -11.56
C GLU A 38 3.00 8.36 -12.13
N CYS A 39 2.81 7.29 -11.34
CA CYS A 39 2.09 6.10 -11.79
C CYS A 39 0.69 5.95 -11.17
N ALA A 40 0.22 6.95 -10.41
CA ALA A 40 -1.05 6.88 -9.69
C ALA A 40 -2.24 6.65 -10.65
N ASP A 41 -2.27 7.34 -11.80
CA ASP A 41 -3.34 7.20 -12.79
C ASP A 41 -3.34 5.81 -13.45
N LEU A 42 -2.15 5.25 -13.71
CA LEU A 42 -1.99 3.89 -14.24
C LEU A 42 -2.43 2.85 -13.22
N PHE A 43 -2.09 3.08 -11.94
CA PHE A 43 -2.51 2.23 -10.85
C PHE A 43 -4.03 2.22 -10.68
N GLN A 44 -4.68 3.39 -10.72
CA GLN A 44 -6.14 3.48 -10.61
C GLN A 44 -6.85 2.72 -11.73
N GLN A 45 -6.36 2.82 -12.97
CA GLN A 45 -6.90 2.06 -14.09
C GLN A 45 -6.74 0.55 -13.89
N TYR A 46 -5.56 0.12 -13.44
CA TYR A 46 -5.29 -1.29 -13.16
C TYR A 46 -6.14 -1.82 -12.00
N GLN A 47 -6.23 -1.07 -10.90
CA GLN A 47 -7.03 -1.41 -9.72
C GLN A 47 -8.51 -1.52 -10.07
N LYS A 48 -9.03 -0.62 -10.91
CA LYS A 48 -10.42 -0.69 -11.38
C LYS A 48 -10.68 -1.96 -12.19
N CYS A 49 -9.76 -2.32 -13.09
CA CYS A 49 -9.86 -3.54 -13.89
C CYS A 49 -9.86 -4.79 -12.99
N LEU A 50 -8.91 -4.85 -12.05
CA LEU A 50 -8.84 -5.94 -11.06
C LEU A 50 -10.11 -6.03 -10.21
N GLY A 51 -10.67 -4.90 -9.77
CA GLY A 51 -11.85 -4.88 -8.92
C GLY A 51 -13.06 -5.59 -9.54
N VAL A 52 -13.21 -5.52 -10.86
CA VAL A 52 -14.25 -6.29 -11.59
C VAL A 52 -13.90 -7.77 -11.59
N ALA A 53 -12.68 -8.11 -11.99
CA ALA A 53 -12.22 -9.49 -12.09
C ALA A 53 -12.17 -10.25 -10.75
N LEU A 54 -11.97 -9.55 -9.63
CA LEU A 54 -12.02 -10.11 -8.27
C LEU A 54 -13.45 -10.46 -7.84
N LYS A 55 -14.41 -9.59 -8.18
CA LYS A 55 -15.84 -9.79 -7.89
C LYS A 55 -16.43 -10.92 -8.72
N ASP A 56 -16.11 -10.98 -10.01
CA ASP A 56 -16.59 -12.04 -10.91
C ASP A 56 -16.11 -13.44 -10.47
N ARG A 57 -14.95 -13.50 -9.81
CA ARG A 57 -14.40 -14.74 -9.24
C ARG A 57 -14.85 -15.03 -7.80
N GLY A 58 -15.58 -14.12 -7.16
CA GLY A 58 -16.07 -14.26 -5.79
C GLY A 58 -14.97 -14.30 -4.72
N ILE A 59 -13.78 -13.76 -5.01
CA ILE A 59 -12.66 -13.70 -4.06
C ILE A 59 -12.52 -12.32 -3.39
N ASP A 60 -13.39 -11.38 -3.76
CA ASP A 60 -13.43 -10.03 -3.21
C ASP A 60 -13.59 -10.03 -1.69
N LYS A 61 -14.56 -10.79 -1.15
CA LYS A 61 -14.80 -10.88 0.30
C LYS A 61 -13.61 -11.44 1.07
N LEU A 62 -13.03 -12.54 0.57
CA LEU A 62 -11.86 -13.16 1.19
C LEU A 62 -10.67 -12.20 1.24
N LEU A 63 -10.48 -11.43 0.16
CA LEU A 63 -9.41 -10.44 0.09
C LEU A 63 -9.66 -9.30 1.08
N ASP A 64 -10.89 -8.81 1.20
CA ASP A 64 -11.25 -7.74 2.13
C ASP A 64 -11.09 -8.19 3.59
N ASP A 65 -11.56 -9.39 3.94
CA ASP A 65 -11.38 -9.97 5.28
C ASP A 65 -9.90 -10.08 5.64
N ALA A 66 -9.07 -10.62 4.72
CA ALA A 66 -7.64 -10.75 4.95
C ALA A 66 -6.91 -9.39 5.11
N ARG A 67 -7.41 -8.35 4.45
CA ARG A 67 -6.87 -6.98 4.58
C ARG A 67 -7.27 -6.33 5.89
N GLU A 68 -8.51 -6.53 6.34
CA GLU A 68 -8.97 -6.01 7.63
C GLU A 68 -8.28 -6.70 8.79
N ASP A 69 -8.10 -8.03 8.74
CA ASP A 69 -7.40 -8.80 9.78
C ASP A 69 -5.95 -8.32 10.01
N ASN A 70 -5.29 -7.78 8.98
CA ASN A 70 -3.91 -7.29 9.06
C ASN A 70 -3.79 -5.78 9.33
N LYS A 71 -4.92 -5.06 9.39
CA LYS A 71 -4.94 -3.58 9.43
C LYS A 71 -4.26 -2.98 10.65
N GLU A 72 -4.39 -3.61 11.81
CA GLU A 72 -3.72 -3.16 13.04
C GLU A 72 -2.20 -3.31 12.93
N ASN A 73 -1.75 -4.43 12.35
CA ASN A 73 -0.33 -4.67 12.11
C ASN A 73 0.24 -3.67 11.12
N ASP A 74 -0.45 -3.42 10.00
CA ASP A 74 -0.07 -2.42 9.00
C ASP A 74 0.02 -1.03 9.62
N THR A 75 -0.97 -0.65 10.44
CA THR A 75 -0.98 0.64 11.14
C THR A 75 0.26 0.81 12.03
N ARG A 76 0.64 -0.26 12.75
CA ARG A 76 1.79 -0.25 13.65
C ARG A 76 3.13 -0.22 12.92
N LEU A 77 3.23 -0.84 11.74
CA LEU A 77 4.48 -0.93 10.97
C LEU A 77 4.70 0.24 10.01
N LEU A 78 3.61 0.81 9.48
CA LEU A 78 3.67 1.90 8.51
C LEU A 78 3.69 3.29 9.17
N THR A 79 3.43 3.37 10.48
CA THR A 79 3.57 4.63 11.22
C THR A 79 5.04 5.07 11.25
N PRO A 80 5.36 6.32 10.85
CA PRO A 80 6.73 6.81 10.92
C PRO A 80 7.29 6.70 12.33
N LYS A 81 8.51 6.17 12.48
CA LYS A 81 9.20 6.06 13.78
C LYS A 81 9.22 7.37 14.57
N SER A 82 9.22 8.52 13.88
CA SER A 82 9.15 9.86 14.47
C SER A 82 7.82 10.19 15.18
N LYS A 83 6.73 9.50 14.85
CA LYS A 83 5.44 9.59 15.55
C LYS A 83 5.39 8.64 16.74
N ILE A 84 5.94 7.44 16.59
CA ILE A 84 6.06 6.44 17.68
C ILE A 84 6.91 6.99 18.84
N SER A 85 8.02 7.67 18.55
CA SER A 85 8.85 8.30 19.58
C SER A 85 8.18 9.48 20.29
N ARG A 86 7.21 10.18 19.68
CA ARG A 86 6.39 11.20 20.36
C ARG A 86 5.36 10.57 21.29
N LEU A 87 4.65 9.53 20.83
CA LEU A 87 3.70 8.77 21.65
C LEU A 87 4.38 8.20 22.92
N ASN A 88 5.58 7.64 22.79
CA ASN A 88 6.34 7.13 23.94
C ASN A 88 6.80 8.24 24.91
N ASN A 89 7.11 9.45 24.39
CA ASN A 89 7.45 10.60 25.23
C ASN A 89 6.22 11.20 25.95
N GLU A 90 5.03 11.13 25.36
CA GLU A 90 3.78 11.54 26.02
C GLU A 90 3.38 10.56 27.13
N THR A 91 3.51 9.24 26.93
CA THR A 91 3.17 8.23 27.94
C THR A 91 4.07 8.32 29.19
N SER A 92 5.37 8.57 29.01
CA SER A 92 6.31 8.75 30.15
C SER A 92 6.10 10.03 30.97
N HIS A 93 5.28 10.98 30.50
CA HIS A 93 4.90 12.16 31.28
C HIS A 93 3.65 11.92 32.15
N ILE A 94 2.83 10.92 31.82
CA ILE A 94 1.59 10.60 32.54
C ILE A 94 1.87 9.68 33.74
N GLU A 95 2.80 8.71 33.64
CA GLU A 95 3.16 7.78 34.75
C GLU A 95 3.93 8.43 35.93
N ARG A 96 4.08 9.76 35.97
CA ARG A 96 4.63 10.50 37.12
C ARG A 96 3.58 11.30 37.89
N ARG A 97 2.29 11.02 37.69
CA ARG A 97 1.19 11.80 38.29
C ARG A 97 0.17 10.96 39.06
N ASP A 98 0.55 9.74 39.44
CA ASP A 98 -0.17 8.90 40.40
C ASP A 98 0.81 8.56 41.55
N ASP A 99 0.98 9.54 42.46
CA ASP A 99 1.43 9.33 43.86
C ASP A 99 0.27 8.74 44.68
#